data_AF-A0A0E3NI88-F1
#
_entry.id   AF-A0A0E3NI88-F1
#
_cell.length_a   1.000
_cell.length_b   1.000
_cell.length_c   1.000
_cell.angle_alpha   90.00
_cell.angle_beta   90.00
_cell.angle_gamma   90.00
#
_symmetry.space_group_name_H-M   'P 1'
#
loop_
_entity.id
_entity.type
_entity.pdbx_description
1 polymer ?
#
loop_
_entity_poly.entity_id
_entity_poly.type
_entity_poly.pdbx_seq_one_letter_code
_entity_poly.pdbx_strand_id
1 'polypeptide(L)'
;MLEILFLKLKNTLINNSRIFIVVLGMAIILSSSCVYETYTQDVHEEQEKLISSYTQHGKYTYTAPVTEINPLYSKGTRLEMGKPMYFFAVSPTLDVSFAYNLNATDSTNLRVECETVVVATSRENSGESQKIVWEKEFPVEEMGYVNIGNKDVLIHEFSLNVSEIQSKVTKIQDQIKYSSDTTIEIVTHVNYKGEINGEEINNTTDFALPLVINSAYYKMPEKLEFNESTDTYKKFQVKKEPSVSAIKLPLSLFLLSTILIGALIPCTKMTKVDPELIKKLEKEQKYLPFIKFISKGKVPDNWDSLMQVEIYSLQDLVDAAVDMNERVVNDIESGAYFIIHDNVLYIFFDISLKESENEN
;
A
#
# COMPACT_ATOMS: atom_id res chain seq x y z
N MET A 1 26.45 34.68 -29.68
CA MET A 1 25.73 33.39 -29.75
C MET A 1 24.31 33.49 -29.19
N LEU A 2 24.14 33.97 -27.95
CA LEU A 2 22.83 34.08 -27.28
C LEU A 2 21.85 35.03 -28.00
N GLU A 3 22.35 36.16 -28.54
CA GLU A 3 21.52 37.16 -29.24
C GLU A 3 20.95 36.63 -30.56
N ILE A 4 21.76 35.94 -31.38
CA ILE A 4 21.31 35.33 -32.63
C ILE A 4 20.28 34.23 -32.36
N LEU A 5 20.49 33.43 -31.31
CA LEU A 5 19.53 32.41 -30.87
C LEU A 5 18.19 33.06 -30.49
N PHE A 6 18.21 34.19 -29.78
CA PHE A 6 17.02 34.95 -29.41
C PHE A 6 16.28 35.54 -30.62
N LEU A 7 17.01 36.07 -31.62
CA LEU A 7 16.43 36.58 -32.86
C LEU A 7 15.78 35.47 -33.71
N LYS A 8 16.43 34.30 -33.78
CA LYS A 8 15.87 33.10 -34.44
C LYS A 8 14.64 32.57 -33.71
N LEU A 9 14.69 32.51 -32.38
CA LEU A 9 13.55 32.10 -31.54
C LEU A 9 12.36 33.06 -31.72
N LYS A 10 12.61 34.38 -31.71
CA LYS A 10 11.60 35.41 -31.98
C LYS A 10 10.93 35.22 -33.35
N ASN A 11 11.72 35.03 -34.42
CA ASN A 11 11.17 34.79 -35.75
C ASN A 11 10.35 33.49 -35.83
N THR A 12 10.80 32.43 -35.15
CA THR A 12 10.09 31.15 -35.08
C THR A 12 8.76 31.28 -34.33
N LEU A 13 8.76 31.98 -33.19
CA LEU A 13 7.57 32.26 -32.40
C LEU A 13 6.55 33.10 -33.19
N ILE A 14 7.00 34.14 -33.91
CA ILE A 14 6.12 34.95 -34.76
C ILE A 14 5.52 34.09 -35.87
N ASN A 15 6.33 33.30 -36.57
CA ASN A 15 5.90 32.51 -37.71
C ASN A 15 4.86 31.43 -37.34
N ASN A 16 5.04 30.79 -36.19
CA ASN A 16 4.22 29.67 -35.75
C ASN A 16 3.23 30.05 -34.64
N SER A 17 3.14 31.34 -34.28
CA SER A 17 2.29 31.86 -33.19
C SER A 17 0.84 31.37 -33.26
N ARG A 18 0.25 31.36 -34.46
CA ARG A 18 -1.13 30.88 -34.68
C ARG A 18 -1.29 29.40 -34.34
N ILE A 19 -0.35 28.56 -34.76
CA ILE A 19 -0.38 27.11 -34.48
C ILE A 19 -0.23 26.87 -32.98
N PHE A 20 0.70 27.57 -32.34
CA PHE A 20 0.89 27.46 -30.88
C PHE A 20 -0.35 27.90 -30.10
N ILE A 21 -1.01 28.99 -30.50
CA ILE A 21 -2.26 29.45 -29.87
C ILE A 21 -3.35 28.40 -30.00
N VAL A 22 -3.51 27.77 -31.17
CA VAL A 22 -4.51 26.70 -31.39
C VAL A 22 -4.22 25.49 -30.52
N VAL A 23 -2.96 25.03 -30.47
CA VAL A 23 -2.54 23.88 -29.66
C VAL A 23 -2.75 24.15 -28.16
N LEU A 24 -2.35 25.32 -27.67
CA LEU A 24 -2.55 25.70 -26.27
C LEU A 24 -4.05 25.89 -25.94
N GLY A 25 -4.84 26.39 -26.90
CA GLY A 25 -6.30 26.48 -26.75
C GLY A 25 -6.95 25.10 -26.58
N MET A 26 -6.54 24.10 -27.36
CA MET A 26 -6.99 22.73 -27.18
C MET A 26 -6.56 22.15 -25.82
N ALA A 27 -5.34 22.44 -25.38
CA ALA A 27 -4.85 22.02 -24.07
C ALA A 27 -5.68 22.61 -22.91
N ILE A 28 -6.13 23.86 -23.03
CA ILE A 28 -7.05 24.49 -22.07
C ILE A 28 -8.39 23.74 -22.01
N ILE A 29 -8.98 23.41 -23.16
CA ILE A 29 -10.27 22.71 -23.22
C ILE A 29 -10.15 21.31 -22.58
N LEU A 30 -9.12 20.55 -22.94
CA LEU A 30 -8.88 19.21 -22.42
C LEU A 30 -8.62 19.22 -20.90
N SER A 31 -7.78 20.14 -20.42
CA SER A 31 -7.50 20.26 -18.98
C SER A 31 -8.74 20.68 -18.19
N SER A 32 -9.54 21.61 -18.70
CA SER A 32 -10.80 22.03 -18.08
C SER A 32 -11.80 20.87 -17.99
N SER A 33 -11.91 20.08 -19.07
CA SER A 33 -12.77 18.89 -19.08
C SER A 33 -12.33 17.85 -18.07
N CYS A 34 -11.02 17.60 -17.94
CA CYS A 34 -10.47 16.64 -16.99
C CYS A 34 -10.70 17.08 -15.52
N VAL A 35 -10.56 18.38 -15.23
CA VAL A 35 -10.89 18.93 -13.89
C VAL A 35 -12.39 18.77 -13.60
N TYR A 36 -13.25 19.08 -14.57
CA TYR A 36 -14.69 18.94 -14.41
C TYR A 36 -15.11 17.50 -14.16
N GLU A 37 -14.58 16.55 -14.95
CA GLU A 37 -14.84 15.13 -14.77
C GLU A 37 -14.38 14.66 -13.38
N THR A 38 -13.15 14.98 -12.97
CA THR A 38 -12.63 14.62 -11.64
C THR A 38 -13.47 15.19 -10.49
N TYR A 39 -14.02 16.40 -10.65
CA TYR A 39 -14.84 17.04 -9.63
C TYR A 39 -16.28 16.50 -9.56
N THR A 40 -16.84 16.14 -10.72
CA THR A 40 -18.22 15.63 -10.84
C THR A 40 -18.33 14.12 -10.70
N GLN A 41 -17.20 13.40 -10.73
CA GLN A 41 -17.19 11.96 -10.61
C GLN A 41 -17.61 11.55 -9.19
N ASP A 42 -18.82 10.98 -9.08
CA ASP A 42 -19.31 10.38 -7.85
C ASP A 42 -18.63 9.02 -7.63
N VAL A 43 -17.38 9.07 -7.16
CA VAL A 43 -16.65 7.87 -6.74
C VAL A 43 -17.01 7.57 -5.29
N HIS A 44 -17.51 6.36 -5.04
CA HIS A 44 -17.71 5.84 -3.69
C HIS A 44 -16.58 4.89 -3.33
N GLU A 45 -16.14 4.94 -2.08
CA GLU A 45 -15.16 4.00 -1.51
C GLU A 45 -15.86 3.13 -0.48
N GLU A 46 -15.62 1.81 -0.54
CA GLU A 46 -16.06 0.89 0.50
C GLU A 46 -15.16 1.09 1.73
N GLN A 47 -15.75 1.54 2.82
CA GLN A 47 -15.08 1.61 4.12
C GLN A 47 -15.72 0.61 5.07
N GLU A 48 -14.87 -0.20 5.71
CA GLU A 48 -15.29 -1.09 6.78
C GLU A 48 -15.23 -0.31 8.10
N LYS A 49 -16.35 -0.25 8.81
CA LYS A 49 -16.42 0.37 10.13
C LYS A 49 -16.90 -0.67 11.14
N LEU A 50 -16.16 -0.81 12.24
CA LEU A 50 -16.58 -1.59 13.40
C LEU A 50 -17.84 -0.93 13.96
N ILE A 51 -18.96 -1.66 13.96
CA ILE A 51 -20.23 -1.16 14.48
C ILE A 51 -20.49 -1.73 15.86
N SER A 52 -20.14 -2.99 16.07
CA SER A 52 -20.44 -3.71 17.30
C SER A 52 -19.25 -4.56 17.68
N SER A 53 -18.86 -4.50 18.94
CA SER A 53 -17.89 -5.39 19.57
C SER A 53 -18.48 -5.82 20.89
N TYR A 54 -18.37 -7.11 21.20
CA TYR A 54 -18.69 -7.63 22.51
C TYR A 54 -17.68 -8.70 22.90
N THR A 55 -17.43 -8.82 24.20
CA THR A 55 -16.58 -9.85 24.78
C THR A 55 -17.37 -10.67 25.77
N GLN A 56 -17.32 -11.98 25.60
CA GLN A 56 -17.88 -12.95 26.51
C GLN A 56 -16.80 -13.44 27.46
N HIS A 57 -17.13 -13.59 28.73
CA HIS A 57 -16.25 -14.27 29.66
C HIS A 57 -16.98 -15.38 30.39
N GLY A 58 -16.30 -16.51 30.52
CA GLY A 58 -16.72 -17.68 31.28
C GLY A 58 -15.65 -18.01 32.32
N LYS A 59 -16.08 -18.23 33.55
CA LYS A 59 -15.19 -18.61 34.66
C LYS A 59 -15.76 -19.80 35.42
N TYR A 60 -14.95 -20.84 35.55
CA TYR A 60 -15.27 -21.98 36.39
C TYR A 60 -14.66 -21.82 37.78
N THR A 61 -15.45 -22.15 38.79
CA THR A 61 -15.00 -22.36 40.16
C THR A 61 -15.53 -23.71 40.63
N TYR A 62 -14.84 -24.37 41.54
CA TYR A 62 -15.27 -25.68 41.98
C TYR A 62 -14.84 -26.00 43.41
N THR A 63 -15.57 -26.90 44.05
CA THR A 63 -15.19 -27.52 45.33
C THR A 63 -15.44 -29.01 45.28
N ALA A 64 -14.59 -29.79 45.93
CA ALA A 64 -14.69 -31.24 45.94
C ALA A 64 -15.10 -31.71 47.35
N PRO A 65 -16.38 -32.06 47.59
CA PRO A 65 -16.84 -32.48 48.91
C PRO A 65 -16.31 -33.86 49.28
N VAL A 66 -15.83 -34.01 50.51
CA VAL A 66 -15.39 -35.29 51.08
C VAL A 66 -16.63 -36.07 51.52
N THR A 67 -17.00 -37.09 50.75
CA THR A 67 -18.20 -37.90 51.03
C THR A 67 -17.90 -39.13 51.89
N GLU A 68 -16.65 -39.59 51.89
CA GLU A 68 -16.21 -40.82 52.56
C GLU A 68 -15.28 -40.54 53.76
N ILE A 69 -15.40 -41.37 54.80
CA ILE A 69 -14.54 -41.28 55.99
C ILE A 69 -13.14 -41.74 55.62
N ASN A 70 -12.13 -40.92 55.92
CA ASN A 70 -10.74 -41.22 55.61
C ASN A 70 -9.79 -40.57 56.65
N PRO A 71 -8.51 -41.02 56.74
CA PRO A 71 -7.57 -40.47 57.72
C PRO A 71 -7.06 -39.04 57.43
N LEU A 72 -7.27 -38.53 56.21
CA LEU A 72 -6.71 -37.24 55.79
C LEU A 72 -7.68 -36.07 56.03
N TYR A 73 -8.97 -36.30 55.79
CA TYR A 73 -10.01 -35.27 55.82
C TYR A 73 -11.26 -35.79 56.51
N SER A 74 -11.89 -34.93 57.31
CA SER A 74 -13.19 -35.22 57.89
C SER A 74 -14.26 -35.33 56.82
N LYS A 75 -15.21 -36.24 57.00
CA LYS A 75 -16.39 -36.33 56.14
C LYS A 75 -17.18 -35.01 56.20
N GLY A 76 -17.62 -34.52 55.05
CA GLY A 76 -18.30 -33.24 54.88
C GLY A 76 -17.37 -32.04 54.69
N THR A 77 -16.04 -32.19 54.82
CA THR A 77 -15.09 -31.13 54.42
C THR A 77 -15.21 -30.85 52.93
N ARG A 78 -15.23 -29.57 52.53
CA ARG A 78 -15.14 -29.17 51.13
C ARG A 78 -13.68 -28.87 50.79
N LEU A 79 -13.10 -29.64 49.87
CA LEU A 79 -11.74 -29.40 49.41
C LEU A 79 -11.76 -28.25 48.41
N GLU A 80 -11.00 -27.20 48.73
CA GLU A 80 -10.82 -26.03 47.86
C GLU A 80 -10.24 -26.38 46.48
N MET A 81 -10.47 -25.50 45.51
CA MET A 81 -9.87 -25.57 44.17
C MET A 81 -8.34 -25.45 44.20
N GLY A 82 -7.68 -25.84 43.10
CA GLY A 82 -6.22 -25.74 42.93
C GLY A 82 -5.39 -26.83 43.61
N LYS A 83 -6.00 -27.87 44.20
CA LYS A 83 -5.24 -29.03 44.68
C LYS A 83 -4.68 -29.82 43.50
N PRO A 84 -3.48 -30.42 43.63
CA PRO A 84 -2.83 -31.12 42.53
C PRO A 84 -3.56 -32.38 42.06
N MET A 85 -4.41 -32.98 42.92
CA MET A 85 -5.24 -34.14 42.60
C MET A 85 -6.36 -34.29 43.64
N TYR A 86 -7.47 -34.88 43.22
CA TYR A 86 -8.62 -35.23 44.04
C TYR A 86 -8.89 -36.74 43.92
N PHE A 87 -8.80 -37.47 45.02
CA PHE A 87 -8.93 -38.94 45.01
C PHE A 87 -10.40 -39.37 45.06
N PHE A 88 -10.78 -40.31 44.19
CA PHE A 88 -12.15 -40.83 44.13
C PHE A 88 -12.61 -41.47 45.44
N ALA A 89 -11.70 -42.15 46.15
CA ALA A 89 -11.98 -42.78 47.43
C ALA A 89 -12.37 -41.78 48.54
N VAL A 90 -12.13 -40.49 48.34
CA VAL A 90 -12.36 -39.43 49.33
C VAL A 90 -13.46 -38.47 48.85
N SER A 91 -13.37 -38.03 47.59
CA SER A 91 -14.25 -37.02 47.00
C SER A 91 -14.63 -37.42 45.56
N PRO A 92 -15.59 -38.35 45.39
CA PRO A 92 -16.00 -38.85 44.07
C PRO A 92 -16.84 -37.86 43.28
N THR A 93 -17.43 -36.85 43.95
CA THR A 93 -18.25 -35.81 43.34
C THR A 93 -17.51 -34.47 43.32
N LEU A 94 -17.93 -33.57 42.42
CA LEU A 94 -17.37 -32.26 42.21
C LEU A 94 -18.52 -31.25 42.07
N ASP A 95 -18.55 -30.25 42.94
CA ASP A 95 -19.51 -29.15 42.85
C ASP A 95 -18.86 -28.02 42.06
N VAL A 96 -19.46 -27.63 40.94
CA VAL A 96 -18.94 -26.63 40.01
C VAL A 96 -19.89 -25.44 39.94
N SER A 97 -19.34 -24.25 39.83
CA SER A 97 -20.07 -23.00 39.61
C SER A 97 -19.44 -22.28 38.43
N PHE A 98 -20.23 -22.13 37.36
CA PHE A 98 -19.88 -21.42 36.14
C PHE A 98 -20.47 -20.01 36.17
N ALA A 99 -19.58 -19.02 36.19
CA ALA A 99 -19.94 -17.61 36.09
C ALA A 99 -19.77 -17.14 34.65
N TYR A 100 -20.85 -16.64 34.06
CA TYR A 100 -20.87 -16.07 32.71
C TYR A 100 -21.20 -14.59 32.76
N ASN A 101 -20.47 -13.79 31.98
CA ASN A 101 -20.81 -12.40 31.73
C ASN A 101 -20.54 -12.02 30.27
N LEU A 102 -21.28 -11.02 29.80
CA LEU A 102 -21.09 -10.42 28.49
C LEU A 102 -20.92 -8.92 28.65
N ASN A 103 -19.86 -8.39 28.04
CA ASN A 103 -19.54 -6.98 28.01
C ASN A 103 -19.68 -6.47 26.57
N ALA A 104 -20.72 -5.69 26.30
CA ALA A 104 -20.90 -5.00 25.02
C ALA A 104 -20.57 -3.51 25.15
N THR A 105 -20.17 -2.89 24.03
CA THR A 105 -19.79 -1.47 23.98
C THR A 105 -20.95 -0.52 24.34
N ASP A 106 -22.16 -0.79 23.85
CA ASP A 106 -23.31 0.12 24.00
C ASP A 106 -24.41 -0.47 24.91
N SER A 107 -25.17 -1.44 24.40
CA SER A 107 -26.35 -2.00 25.06
C SER A 107 -26.42 -3.51 24.95
N THR A 108 -27.06 -4.15 25.93
CA THR A 108 -27.27 -5.60 25.95
C THR A 108 -28.58 -5.90 26.64
N ASN A 109 -29.43 -6.67 25.98
CA ASN A 109 -30.63 -7.25 26.57
C ASN A 109 -30.76 -8.69 26.03
N LEU A 110 -30.28 -9.66 26.81
CA LEU A 110 -30.19 -11.05 26.39
C LEU A 110 -30.92 -11.96 27.36
N ARG A 111 -31.67 -12.90 26.79
CA ARG A 111 -32.05 -14.12 27.48
C ARG A 111 -30.91 -15.12 27.33
N VAL A 112 -30.37 -15.60 28.44
CA VAL A 112 -29.28 -16.56 28.45
C VAL A 112 -29.71 -17.84 29.15
N GLU A 113 -29.40 -18.95 28.51
CA GLU A 113 -29.68 -20.30 28.97
C GLU A 113 -28.37 -21.09 28.95
N CYS A 114 -28.05 -21.70 30.08
CA CYS A 114 -26.84 -22.49 30.26
C CYS A 114 -27.22 -23.96 30.42
N GLU A 115 -26.63 -24.79 29.59
CA GLU A 115 -26.74 -26.25 29.65
C GLU A 115 -25.34 -26.83 29.75
N THR A 116 -25.12 -27.74 30.69
CA THR A 116 -23.81 -28.38 30.87
C THR A 116 -23.87 -29.86 30.54
N VAL A 117 -22.91 -30.32 29.76
CA VAL A 117 -22.70 -31.74 29.42
C VAL A 117 -21.24 -32.11 29.69
N VAL A 118 -20.99 -33.39 29.95
CA VAL A 118 -19.63 -33.95 29.97
C VAL A 118 -19.40 -34.71 28.68
N VAL A 119 -18.42 -34.28 27.89
CA VAL A 119 -18.08 -34.88 26.61
C VAL A 119 -16.85 -35.75 26.78
N ALA A 120 -16.96 -37.03 26.42
CA ALA A 120 -15.84 -37.95 26.35
C ALA A 120 -15.53 -38.26 24.88
N THR A 121 -14.31 -37.95 24.44
CA THR A 121 -13.88 -38.08 23.05
C THR A 121 -12.59 -38.91 22.97
N SER A 122 -12.62 -39.96 22.17
CA SER A 122 -11.43 -40.74 21.81
C SER A 122 -10.92 -40.27 20.45
N ARG A 123 -9.61 -40.02 20.37
CA ARG A 123 -8.93 -39.58 19.15
C ARG A 123 -7.82 -40.56 18.80
N GLU A 124 -7.71 -40.88 17.52
CA GLU A 124 -6.60 -41.64 16.98
C GLU A 124 -5.57 -40.67 16.39
N ASN A 125 -4.32 -40.80 16.84
CA ASN A 125 -3.20 -40.08 16.26
C ASN A 125 -2.80 -40.76 14.94
N SER A 126 -3.35 -40.30 13.83
CA SER A 126 -2.98 -40.74 12.49
C SER A 126 -2.21 -39.62 11.77
N GLY A 127 -0.92 -39.51 12.06
CA GLY A 127 -0.03 -38.50 11.46
C GLY A 127 -0.35 -37.06 11.88
N GLU A 128 -0.43 -36.14 10.92
CA GLU A 128 -0.67 -34.70 11.14
C GLU A 128 -2.15 -34.35 11.49
N SER A 129 -3.08 -35.30 11.34
CA SER A 129 -4.50 -35.09 11.63
C SER A 129 -5.00 -36.01 12.74
N GLN A 130 -5.55 -35.43 13.80
CA GLN A 130 -6.24 -36.19 14.83
C GLN A 130 -7.66 -36.52 14.35
N LYS A 131 -8.00 -37.81 14.24
CA LYS A 131 -9.33 -38.25 13.83
C LYS A 131 -10.13 -38.69 15.06
N ILE A 132 -11.34 -38.18 15.22
CA ILE A 132 -12.27 -38.63 16.27
C ILE A 132 -12.73 -40.06 15.93
N VAL A 133 -12.50 -40.99 16.85
CA VAL A 133 -12.89 -42.40 16.72
C VAL A 133 -14.30 -42.59 17.27
N TRP A 134 -14.55 -42.05 18.45
CA TRP A 134 -15.88 -42.00 19.05
C TRP A 134 -15.98 -40.81 20.00
N GLU A 135 -17.21 -40.36 20.20
CA GLU A 135 -17.57 -39.28 21.09
C GLU A 135 -18.88 -39.63 21.81
N LYS A 136 -18.96 -39.28 23.10
CA LYS A 136 -20.17 -39.49 23.88
C LYS A 136 -20.38 -38.36 24.87
N GLU A 137 -21.57 -37.80 24.84
CA GLU A 137 -22.04 -36.81 25.80
C GLU A 137 -22.80 -37.49 26.95
N PHE A 138 -22.54 -37.00 28.17
CA PHE A 138 -23.24 -37.33 29.39
C PHE A 138 -23.87 -36.04 29.94
N PRO A 139 -25.20 -35.87 29.79
CA PRO A 139 -25.86 -34.66 30.26
C PRO A 139 -25.78 -34.58 31.80
N VAL A 140 -25.60 -33.36 32.30
CA VAL A 140 -25.70 -33.05 33.73
C VAL A 140 -27.14 -32.61 33.97
N GLU A 141 -27.88 -33.26 34.87
CA GLU A 141 -29.35 -33.09 35.01
C GLU A 141 -29.79 -31.70 35.55
N GLU A 142 -28.92 -30.69 35.54
CA GLU A 142 -29.21 -29.33 35.99
C GLU A 142 -29.21 -28.34 34.81
N MET A 143 -30.36 -27.69 34.58
CA MET A 143 -30.53 -26.61 33.60
C MET A 143 -30.73 -25.27 34.32
N GLY A 144 -30.01 -24.22 33.89
CA GLY A 144 -30.14 -22.87 34.44
C GLY A 144 -30.58 -21.86 33.36
N TYR A 145 -31.58 -21.03 33.66
CA TYR A 145 -32.01 -19.92 32.78
C TYR A 145 -32.09 -18.61 33.55
N VAL A 146 -31.50 -17.54 33.00
CA VAL A 146 -31.56 -16.18 33.56
C VAL A 146 -31.56 -15.14 32.43
N ASN A 147 -32.36 -14.08 32.55
CA ASN A 147 -32.22 -12.91 31.67
C ASN A 147 -31.09 -12.03 32.22
N ILE A 148 -30.09 -11.72 31.41
CA ILE A 148 -28.96 -10.88 31.79
C ILE A 148 -28.95 -9.57 31.00
N GLY A 149 -28.70 -8.47 31.71
CA GLY A 149 -28.35 -7.18 31.13
C GLY A 149 -26.84 -7.01 30.95
N ASN A 150 -26.42 -5.82 30.53
CA ASN A 150 -25.01 -5.49 30.36
C ASN A 150 -24.30 -5.49 31.73
N LYS A 151 -23.18 -6.23 31.85
CA LYS A 151 -22.39 -6.43 33.09
C LYS A 151 -23.05 -7.25 34.19
N ASP A 152 -24.22 -7.84 33.95
CA ASP A 152 -24.77 -8.84 34.86
C ASP A 152 -23.95 -10.14 34.77
N VAL A 153 -23.87 -10.84 35.90
CA VAL A 153 -23.19 -12.14 35.98
C VAL A 153 -24.24 -13.22 36.22
N LEU A 154 -24.34 -14.16 35.29
CA LEU A 154 -25.12 -15.38 35.46
C LEU A 154 -24.26 -16.41 36.18
N ILE A 155 -24.81 -17.03 37.23
CA ILE A 155 -24.17 -18.13 37.94
C ILE A 155 -24.98 -19.40 37.67
N HIS A 156 -24.33 -20.38 37.04
CA HIS A 156 -24.87 -21.71 36.79
C HIS A 156 -24.08 -22.70 37.64
N GLU A 157 -24.72 -23.22 38.70
CA GLU A 157 -24.14 -24.22 39.58
C GLU A 157 -24.64 -25.60 39.19
N PHE A 158 -23.77 -26.61 39.29
CA PHE A 158 -24.10 -28.01 39.05
C PHE A 158 -23.11 -28.95 39.77
N SER A 159 -23.56 -30.17 40.07
CA SER A 159 -22.71 -31.21 40.68
C SER A 159 -22.45 -32.37 39.71
N LEU A 160 -21.20 -32.82 39.66
CA LEU A 160 -20.74 -33.90 38.80
C LEU A 160 -20.27 -35.10 39.64
N ASN A 161 -20.76 -36.30 39.33
CA ASN A 161 -20.18 -37.53 39.84
C ASN A 161 -19.06 -38.03 38.91
N VAL A 162 -17.83 -37.58 39.18
CA VAL A 162 -16.67 -37.87 38.35
C VAL A 162 -16.33 -39.37 38.34
N SER A 163 -16.54 -40.07 39.46
CA SER A 163 -16.35 -41.52 39.54
C SER A 163 -17.34 -42.29 38.65
N GLU A 164 -18.59 -41.83 38.57
CA GLU A 164 -19.59 -42.43 37.69
C GLU A 164 -19.25 -42.20 36.21
N ILE A 165 -18.79 -41.00 35.84
CA ILE A 165 -18.33 -40.69 34.48
C ILE A 165 -17.18 -41.61 34.08
N GLN A 166 -16.18 -41.77 34.95
CA GLN A 166 -15.07 -42.70 34.74
C GLN A 166 -15.59 -44.13 34.48
N SER A 167 -16.50 -44.62 35.32
CA SER A 167 -17.07 -45.97 35.15
C SER A 167 -17.83 -46.13 33.83
N LYS A 168 -18.59 -45.10 33.41
CA LYS A 168 -19.31 -45.09 32.13
C LYS A 168 -18.35 -45.13 30.94
N VAL A 169 -17.29 -44.30 30.96
CA VAL A 169 -16.27 -44.27 29.91
C VAL A 169 -15.55 -45.61 29.79
N THR A 170 -15.08 -46.18 30.90
CA THR A 170 -14.42 -47.51 30.91
C THR A 170 -15.35 -48.59 30.34
N LYS A 171 -16.64 -48.57 30.74
CA LYS A 171 -17.63 -49.52 30.22
C LYS A 171 -17.82 -49.39 28.71
N ILE A 172 -17.80 -48.18 28.16
CA ILE A 172 -17.86 -47.96 26.70
C ILE A 172 -16.62 -48.58 26.04
N GLN A 173 -15.42 -48.26 26.52
CA GLN A 173 -14.15 -48.78 25.98
C GLN A 173 -14.10 -50.32 25.99
N ASP A 174 -14.57 -50.94 27.08
CA ASP A 174 -14.67 -52.39 27.21
C ASP A 174 -15.66 -53.01 26.20
N GLN A 175 -16.82 -52.36 26.00
CA GLN A 175 -17.84 -52.83 25.07
C GLN A 175 -17.39 -52.78 23.61
N ILE A 176 -16.67 -51.71 23.23
CA ILE A 176 -16.12 -51.57 21.87
C ILE A 176 -14.77 -52.27 21.70
N LYS A 177 -14.21 -52.84 22.79
CA LYS A 177 -12.91 -53.51 22.83
C LYS A 177 -11.77 -52.64 22.26
N TYR A 178 -11.85 -51.34 22.50
CA TYR A 178 -10.90 -50.34 22.01
C TYR A 178 -10.46 -49.46 23.17
N SER A 179 -9.27 -49.75 23.69
CA SER A 179 -8.62 -48.95 24.72
C SER A 179 -7.79 -47.87 24.05
N SER A 180 -8.10 -46.62 24.33
CA SER A 180 -7.42 -45.44 23.78
C SER A 180 -7.42 -44.32 24.79
N ASP A 181 -6.51 -43.36 24.62
CA ASP A 181 -6.52 -42.15 25.41
C ASP A 181 -7.82 -41.37 25.12
N THR A 182 -8.65 -41.22 26.14
CA THR A 182 -9.93 -40.52 26.06
C THR A 182 -9.78 -39.17 26.73
N THR A 183 -10.10 -38.11 25.99
CA THR A 183 -10.20 -36.75 26.52
C THR A 183 -11.59 -36.58 27.10
N ILE A 184 -11.69 -36.01 28.29
CA ILE A 184 -12.97 -35.71 28.94
C ILE A 184 -13.01 -34.21 29.20
N GLU A 185 -14.10 -33.56 28.80
CA GLU A 185 -14.29 -32.12 28.91
C GLU A 185 -15.68 -31.85 29.52
N ILE A 186 -15.74 -30.91 30.45
CA ILE A 186 -17.02 -30.36 30.93
C ILE A 186 -17.33 -29.20 29.99
N VAL A 187 -18.40 -29.31 29.21
CA VAL A 187 -18.80 -28.31 28.22
C VAL A 187 -20.06 -27.64 28.70
N THR A 188 -20.01 -26.32 28.89
CA THR A 188 -21.19 -25.50 29.17
C THR A 188 -21.56 -24.75 27.90
N HIS A 189 -22.72 -25.10 27.33
CA HIS A 189 -23.35 -24.43 26.22
C HIS A 189 -24.09 -23.20 26.73
N VAL A 190 -23.68 -22.03 26.27
CA VAL A 190 -24.32 -20.76 26.58
C VAL A 190 -25.14 -20.34 25.37
N ASN A 191 -26.44 -20.60 25.43
CA ASN A 191 -27.40 -20.17 24.42
C ASN A 191 -27.88 -18.76 24.77
N TYR A 192 -27.66 -17.80 23.89
CA TYR A 192 -28.04 -16.41 24.14
C TYR A 192 -28.84 -15.83 22.98
N LYS A 193 -29.99 -15.24 23.33
CA LYS A 193 -30.92 -14.66 22.38
C LYS A 193 -31.40 -13.30 22.84
N GLY A 194 -31.35 -12.30 21.96
CA GLY A 194 -31.85 -10.97 22.25
C GLY A 194 -31.12 -9.93 21.41
N GLU A 195 -30.79 -8.79 22.03
CA GLU A 195 -30.20 -7.64 21.34
C GLU A 195 -28.84 -7.27 21.95
N ILE A 196 -27.83 -7.10 21.09
CA ILE A 196 -26.51 -6.57 21.46
C ILE A 196 -26.21 -5.38 20.55
N ASN A 197 -25.96 -4.21 21.13
CA ASN A 197 -25.66 -2.98 20.40
C ASN A 197 -26.66 -2.64 19.27
N GLY A 198 -27.96 -2.91 19.46
CA GLY A 198 -28.99 -2.64 18.47
C GLY A 198 -29.27 -3.78 17.46
N GLU A 199 -28.49 -4.87 17.49
CA GLU A 199 -28.61 -5.98 16.55
C GLU A 199 -29.20 -7.22 17.24
N GLU A 200 -30.18 -7.85 16.59
CA GLU A 200 -30.75 -9.12 17.07
C GLU A 200 -29.76 -10.27 16.85
N ILE A 201 -29.48 -11.01 17.92
CA ILE A 201 -28.56 -12.15 17.91
C ILE A 201 -29.25 -13.37 18.53
N ASN A 202 -28.95 -14.53 17.96
CA ASN A 202 -29.36 -15.83 18.46
C ASN A 202 -28.25 -16.84 18.15
N ASN A 203 -27.33 -17.02 19.10
CA ASN A 203 -26.14 -17.83 18.94
C ASN A 203 -25.89 -18.68 20.20
N THR A 204 -24.96 -19.62 20.06
CA THR A 204 -24.48 -20.48 21.13
C THR A 204 -22.97 -20.36 21.20
N THR A 205 -22.42 -20.22 22.41
CA THR A 205 -20.98 -20.29 22.67
C THR A 205 -20.70 -21.43 23.63
N ASP A 206 -19.65 -22.20 23.34
CA ASP A 206 -19.26 -23.35 24.15
C ASP A 206 -18.04 -23.02 24.99
N PHE A 207 -18.16 -23.23 26.30
CA PHE A 207 -17.04 -23.15 27.24
C PHE A 207 -16.63 -24.57 27.63
N ALA A 208 -15.42 -24.97 27.26
CA ALA A 208 -14.91 -26.31 27.51
C ALA A 208 -13.82 -26.29 28.59
N LEU A 209 -14.04 -27.06 29.65
CA LEU A 209 -13.11 -27.24 30.76
C LEU A 209 -12.56 -28.68 30.75
N PRO A 210 -11.27 -28.88 30.41
CA PRO A 210 -10.71 -30.23 30.33
C PRO A 210 -10.58 -30.87 31.72
N LEU A 211 -10.98 -32.13 31.83
CA LEU A 211 -10.97 -32.92 33.05
C LEU A 211 -10.06 -34.14 32.88
N VAL A 212 -8.96 -34.18 33.61
CA VAL A 212 -8.02 -35.31 33.54
C VAL A 212 -8.45 -36.36 34.55
N ILE A 213 -8.91 -37.50 34.06
CA ILE A 213 -9.34 -38.64 34.88
C ILE A 213 -8.29 -39.76 34.79
N ASN A 214 -7.85 -40.25 35.94
CA ASN A 214 -7.02 -41.46 36.05
C ASN A 214 -7.82 -42.59 36.71
N SER A 215 -7.19 -43.71 37.08
CA SER A 215 -7.86 -44.82 37.76
C SER A 215 -8.27 -44.49 39.21
N ALA A 216 -7.46 -43.71 39.93
CA ALA A 216 -7.64 -43.46 41.36
C ALA A 216 -8.00 -42.00 41.73
N TYR A 217 -7.76 -41.05 40.82
CA TYR A 217 -7.96 -39.62 41.07
C TYR A 217 -8.37 -38.89 39.79
N TYR A 218 -8.84 -37.66 39.95
CA TYR A 218 -9.01 -36.69 38.88
C TYR A 218 -8.25 -35.39 39.17
N LYS A 219 -7.99 -34.62 38.11
CA LYS A 219 -7.33 -33.30 38.16
C LYS A 219 -8.10 -32.30 37.32
N MET A 220 -8.24 -31.11 37.88
CA MET A 220 -8.77 -29.93 37.20
C MET A 220 -7.62 -29.13 36.59
N PRO A 221 -7.86 -28.36 35.52
CA PRO A 221 -6.83 -27.55 34.89
C PRO A 221 -6.55 -26.29 35.71
N GLU A 222 -5.38 -25.69 35.51
CA GLU A 222 -5.02 -24.42 36.17
C GLU A 222 -5.78 -23.24 35.56
N LYS A 223 -6.02 -23.27 34.24
CA LYS A 223 -6.80 -22.25 33.53
C LYS A 223 -8.28 -22.56 33.69
N LEU A 224 -8.97 -21.68 34.42
CA LEU A 224 -10.41 -21.75 34.68
C LEU A 224 -11.19 -20.57 34.09
N GLU A 225 -10.49 -19.63 33.43
CA GLU A 225 -11.06 -18.42 32.85
C GLU A 225 -10.90 -18.42 31.32
N PHE A 226 -11.97 -18.06 30.63
CA PHE A 226 -12.11 -18.09 29.19
C PHE A 226 -12.71 -16.78 28.72
N ASN A 227 -12.12 -16.18 27.70
CA ASN A 227 -12.57 -14.92 27.12
C ASN A 227 -12.64 -15.09 25.61
N GLU A 228 -13.75 -14.67 25.01
CA GLU A 228 -13.94 -14.67 23.56
C GLU A 228 -14.49 -13.31 23.12
N SER A 229 -13.82 -12.70 22.14
CA SER A 229 -14.19 -11.39 21.61
C SER A 229 -14.71 -11.53 20.19
N THR A 230 -15.85 -10.91 19.92
CA THR A 230 -16.51 -10.92 18.61
C THR A 230 -16.67 -9.50 18.10
N ASP A 231 -16.11 -9.24 16.92
CA ASP A 231 -16.15 -7.96 16.22
C ASP A 231 -17.06 -8.05 14.99
N THR A 232 -18.03 -7.15 14.88
CA THR A 232 -18.93 -7.02 13.73
C THR A 232 -18.62 -5.74 12.95
N TYR A 233 -18.24 -5.92 11.68
CA TYR A 233 -17.96 -4.85 10.73
C TYR A 233 -19.10 -4.68 9.73
N LYS A 234 -19.40 -3.43 9.36
CA LYS A 234 -20.31 -3.12 8.25
C LYS A 234 -19.60 -2.29 7.20
N LYS A 235 -19.90 -2.59 5.94
CA LYS A 235 -19.44 -1.82 4.79
C LYS A 235 -20.32 -0.60 4.59
N PHE A 236 -19.70 0.56 4.52
CA PHE A 236 -20.35 1.82 4.14
C PHE A 236 -19.75 2.30 2.82
N GLN A 237 -20.62 2.82 1.94
CA GLN A 237 -20.16 3.56 0.76
C GLN A 237 -20.02 5.03 1.13
N VAL A 238 -18.78 5.50 1.30
CA VAL A 238 -18.50 6.89 1.59
C VAL A 238 -18.11 7.59 0.30
N LYS A 239 -18.66 8.78 0.05
CA LYS A 239 -18.29 9.60 -1.11
C LYS A 239 -16.81 9.96 -0.98
N LYS A 240 -16.01 9.52 -1.94
CA LYS A 240 -14.59 9.82 -2.00
C LYS A 240 -14.41 11.27 -2.43
N GLU A 241 -13.75 12.07 -1.59
CA GLU A 241 -13.38 13.42 -2.01
C GLU A 241 -12.36 13.35 -3.16
N PRO A 242 -12.49 14.23 -4.17
CA PRO A 242 -11.56 14.23 -5.29
C PRO A 242 -10.15 14.51 -4.79
N SER A 243 -9.21 13.63 -5.13
CA SER A 243 -7.82 13.77 -4.69
C SER A 243 -7.23 15.08 -5.20
N VAL A 244 -6.66 15.88 -4.29
CA VAL A 244 -5.96 17.13 -4.64
C VAL A 244 -4.84 16.85 -5.65
N SER A 245 -4.22 15.66 -5.60
CA SER A 245 -3.20 15.25 -6.56
C SER A 245 -3.75 15.07 -7.98
N ALA A 246 -4.99 14.60 -8.12
CA ALA A 246 -5.63 14.42 -9.43
C ALA A 246 -5.95 15.76 -10.09
N ILE A 247 -6.22 16.81 -9.30
CA ILE A 247 -6.57 18.15 -9.80
C ILE A 247 -5.33 19.02 -10.08
N LYS A 248 -4.22 18.83 -9.34
CA LYS A 248 -3.00 19.65 -9.44
C LYS A 248 -2.44 19.72 -10.87
N LEU A 249 -2.30 18.56 -11.53
CA LEU A 249 -1.70 18.48 -12.85
C LEU A 249 -2.54 19.22 -13.92
N PRO A 250 -3.83 18.90 -14.12
CA PRO A 250 -4.63 19.59 -15.14
C PRO A 250 -4.82 21.09 -14.82
N LEU A 251 -4.92 21.47 -13.53
CA LEU A 251 -5.00 22.89 -13.14
C LEU A 251 -3.70 23.65 -13.48
N SER A 252 -2.53 23.05 -13.21
CA SER A 252 -1.24 23.67 -13.56
C SER A 252 -1.07 23.84 -15.07
N LEU A 253 -1.52 22.86 -15.86
CA LEU A 253 -1.48 22.89 -17.31
C LEU A 253 -2.40 23.97 -17.89
N PHE A 254 -3.60 24.13 -17.31
CA PHE A 254 -4.54 25.20 -17.64
C PHE A 254 -3.92 26.59 -17.40
N LEU A 255 -3.35 26.82 -16.21
CA LEU A 255 -2.73 28.09 -15.85
C LEU A 255 -1.53 28.41 -16.76
N LEU A 256 -0.65 27.43 -16.97
CA LEU A 256 0.51 27.60 -17.84
C LEU A 256 0.11 27.91 -19.29
N SER A 257 -0.88 27.21 -19.83
CA SER A 257 -1.36 27.43 -21.19
C SER A 257 -1.98 28.82 -21.35
N THR A 258 -2.73 29.29 -20.35
CA THR A 258 -3.31 30.63 -20.35
C THR A 258 -2.25 31.72 -20.37
N ILE A 259 -1.19 31.57 -19.55
CA ILE A 259 -0.06 32.51 -19.51
C ILE A 259 0.68 32.51 -20.85
N LEU A 260 0.95 31.34 -21.44
CA LEU A 260 1.65 31.22 -22.72
C LEU A 260 0.86 31.82 -23.88
N ILE A 261 -0.46 31.63 -23.94
CA ILE A 261 -1.31 32.31 -24.92
C ILE A 261 -1.24 33.83 -24.72
N GLY A 262 -1.35 34.31 -23.47
CA GLY A 262 -1.20 35.72 -23.13
C GLY A 262 0.11 36.33 -23.63
N ALA A 263 1.21 35.58 -23.50
CA ALA A 263 2.54 35.98 -23.98
C ALA A 263 2.68 35.91 -25.52
N LEU A 264 1.95 35.02 -26.20
CA LEU A 264 2.01 34.87 -27.66
C LEU A 264 1.15 35.90 -28.42
N ILE A 265 0.06 36.40 -27.82
CA ILE A 265 -0.80 37.44 -28.42
C ILE A 265 0.01 38.65 -28.91
N PRO A 266 0.90 39.30 -28.13
CA PRO A 266 1.69 40.43 -28.62
C PRO A 266 2.66 40.03 -29.73
N CYS A 267 3.20 38.80 -29.73
CA CYS A 267 4.08 38.31 -30.79
C CYS A 267 3.38 38.26 -32.15
N THR A 268 2.06 38.05 -32.20
CA THR A 268 1.30 38.08 -33.48
C THR A 268 1.30 39.45 -34.16
N LYS A 269 1.57 40.52 -33.39
CA LYS A 269 1.62 41.91 -33.87
C LYS A 269 3.05 42.42 -34.06
N MET A 270 4.06 41.64 -33.72
CA MET A 270 5.46 42.05 -33.84
C MET A 270 5.99 41.86 -35.26
N THR A 271 6.79 42.82 -35.70
CA THR A 271 7.50 42.75 -36.99
C THR A 271 8.61 41.70 -36.92
N LYS A 272 8.73 40.90 -37.99
CA LYS A 272 9.81 39.93 -38.17
C LYS A 272 11.15 40.66 -38.21
N VAL A 273 12.17 40.04 -37.64
CA VAL A 273 13.56 40.49 -37.84
C VAL A 273 13.99 40.02 -39.22
N ASP A 274 14.62 40.90 -39.97
CA ASP A 274 15.13 40.62 -41.30
C ASP A 274 16.04 39.37 -41.30
N PRO A 275 15.73 38.32 -42.10
CA PRO A 275 16.57 37.14 -42.23
C PRO A 275 18.01 37.46 -42.68
N GLU A 276 18.20 38.49 -43.51
CA GLU A 276 19.52 38.90 -43.99
C GLU A 276 20.38 39.45 -42.85
N LEU A 277 19.77 40.23 -41.96
CA LEU A 277 20.41 40.74 -40.75
C LEU A 277 20.88 39.58 -39.84
N ILE A 278 20.08 38.53 -39.68
CA ILE A 278 20.47 37.36 -38.87
C ILE A 278 21.64 36.62 -39.53
N LYS A 279 21.59 36.38 -40.85
CA LYS A 279 22.70 35.74 -41.59
C LYS A 279 23.99 36.55 -41.49
N LYS A 280 23.90 37.88 -41.60
CA LYS A 280 25.06 38.79 -41.44
C LYS A 280 25.67 38.69 -40.04
N LEU A 281 24.86 38.72 -39.00
CA LEU A 281 25.33 38.60 -37.61
C LEU A 281 25.97 37.23 -37.34
N GLU A 282 25.43 36.15 -37.91
CA GLU A 282 26.04 34.81 -37.84
C GLU A 282 27.40 34.75 -38.52
N LYS A 283 27.50 35.39 -39.69
CA LYS A 283 28.75 35.50 -40.43
C LYS A 283 29.81 36.25 -39.63
N GLU A 284 29.46 37.43 -39.12
CA GLU A 284 30.35 38.22 -38.28
C GLU A 284 30.81 37.40 -37.08
N GLN A 285 29.89 36.74 -36.36
CA GLN A 285 30.24 35.94 -35.19
C GLN A 285 31.16 34.75 -35.53
N LYS A 286 30.96 34.07 -36.67
CA LYS A 286 31.79 32.95 -37.12
C LYS A 286 33.24 33.37 -37.38
N TYR A 287 33.43 34.56 -37.92
CA TYR A 287 34.75 35.05 -38.32
C TYR A 287 35.49 35.85 -37.24
N LEU A 288 34.80 36.32 -36.19
CA LEU A 288 35.37 37.09 -35.07
C LEU A 288 36.71 36.57 -34.52
N PRO A 289 36.90 35.25 -34.25
CA PRO A 289 38.15 34.75 -33.67
C PRO A 289 39.36 34.91 -34.60
N PHE A 290 39.12 34.91 -35.90
CA PHE A 290 40.15 34.87 -36.95
C PHE A 290 40.55 36.26 -37.45
N ILE A 291 39.73 37.30 -37.20
CA ILE A 291 39.96 38.67 -37.69
C ILE A 291 41.36 39.19 -37.35
N LYS A 292 41.90 38.85 -36.17
CA LYS A 292 43.23 39.32 -35.74
C LYS A 292 44.39 38.78 -36.61
N PHE A 293 44.20 37.64 -37.25
CA PHE A 293 45.20 36.95 -38.08
C PHE A 293 45.05 37.26 -39.57
N ILE A 294 44.00 37.99 -39.96
CA ILE A 294 43.68 38.26 -41.36
C ILE A 294 44.08 39.71 -41.68
N SER A 295 44.69 39.91 -42.85
CA SER A 295 44.96 41.21 -43.46
C SER A 295 44.15 41.38 -44.73
N LYS A 296 43.98 42.63 -45.18
CA LYS A 296 43.36 42.93 -46.47
C LYS A 296 44.45 43.04 -47.54
N GLY A 297 44.25 42.42 -48.70
CA GLY A 297 45.16 42.50 -49.83
C GLY A 297 44.47 42.04 -51.11
N LYS A 298 45.23 41.89 -52.20
CA LYS A 298 44.73 41.45 -53.50
C LYS A 298 45.59 40.30 -54.00
N VAL A 299 44.98 39.27 -54.60
CA VAL A 299 45.72 38.16 -55.21
C VAL A 299 46.55 38.71 -56.38
N PRO A 300 47.85 38.37 -56.50
CA PRO A 300 48.66 38.79 -57.65
C PRO A 300 48.11 38.23 -58.97
N ASP A 301 48.10 39.05 -60.04
CA ASP A 301 47.53 38.67 -61.34
C ASP A 301 48.22 37.47 -62.03
N ASN A 302 49.40 37.05 -61.56
CA ASN A 302 50.23 35.97 -62.11
C ASN A 302 50.20 34.66 -61.29
N TRP A 303 49.13 34.43 -60.52
CA TRP A 303 48.96 33.30 -59.60
C TRP A 303 48.87 31.91 -60.26
N ASP A 304 48.57 31.82 -61.56
CA ASP A 304 48.58 30.56 -62.35
C ASP A 304 49.97 29.89 -62.39
N SER A 305 51.03 30.65 -62.10
CA SER A 305 52.39 30.15 -62.05
C SER A 305 52.81 29.53 -60.71
N LEU A 306 51.96 29.64 -59.68
CA LEU A 306 52.21 29.08 -58.35
C LEU A 306 51.57 27.71 -58.21
N MET A 307 52.18 26.82 -57.41
CA MET A 307 51.54 25.56 -57.04
C MET A 307 50.39 25.86 -56.08
N GLN A 308 49.18 25.36 -56.37
CA GLN A 308 47.98 25.70 -55.61
C GLN A 308 47.56 24.54 -54.70
N VAL A 309 47.23 24.87 -53.46
CA VAL A 309 46.63 23.96 -52.48
C VAL A 309 45.32 24.56 -51.99
N GLU A 310 44.21 23.87 -52.26
CA GLU A 310 42.91 24.27 -51.76
C GLU A 310 42.73 23.79 -50.32
N ILE A 311 42.44 24.71 -49.41
CA ILE A 311 42.11 24.42 -48.02
C ILE A 311 40.61 24.56 -47.85
N TYR A 312 39.96 23.58 -47.22
CA TYR A 312 38.51 23.52 -47.10
C TYR A 312 37.93 24.29 -45.90
N SER A 313 38.78 24.80 -45.01
CA SER A 313 38.40 25.53 -43.80
C SER A 313 39.26 26.77 -43.60
N LEU A 314 38.63 27.91 -43.30
CA LEU A 314 39.37 29.11 -42.92
C LEU A 314 40.21 28.90 -41.66
N GLN A 315 39.77 28.04 -40.74
CA GLN A 315 40.54 27.73 -39.54
C GLN A 315 41.85 27.03 -39.90
N ASP A 316 41.80 26.01 -40.75
CA ASP A 316 42.99 25.26 -41.17
C ASP A 316 43.96 26.17 -41.95
N LEU A 317 43.41 27.12 -42.73
CA LEU A 317 44.23 28.15 -43.39
C LEU A 317 44.89 29.07 -42.36
N VAL A 318 44.17 29.54 -41.34
CA VAL A 318 44.74 30.39 -40.28
C VAL A 318 45.79 29.64 -39.47
N ASP A 319 45.55 28.38 -39.12
CA ASP A 319 46.47 27.54 -38.36
C ASP A 319 47.76 27.31 -39.18
N ALA A 320 47.63 27.02 -40.49
CA ALA A 320 48.77 26.94 -41.40
C ALA A 320 49.56 28.26 -41.49
N ALA A 321 48.86 29.41 -41.51
CA ALA A 321 49.53 30.72 -41.48
C ALA A 321 50.35 30.89 -40.21
N VAL A 322 49.79 30.54 -39.05
CA VAL A 322 50.49 30.65 -37.77
C VAL A 322 51.71 29.73 -37.74
N ASP A 323 51.59 28.49 -38.21
CA ASP A 323 52.67 27.51 -38.23
C ASP A 323 53.82 27.90 -39.19
N MET A 324 53.48 28.50 -40.34
CA MET A 324 54.44 29.00 -41.32
C MET A 324 54.96 30.41 -41.00
N ASN A 325 54.49 31.02 -39.90
CA ASN A 325 54.76 32.41 -39.52
C ASN A 325 54.38 33.43 -40.62
N GLU A 326 53.33 33.11 -41.37
CA GLU A 326 52.73 33.94 -42.39
C GLU A 326 51.41 34.54 -41.91
N ARG A 327 50.83 35.43 -42.72
CA ARG A 327 49.54 36.07 -42.41
C ARG A 327 48.53 35.75 -43.50
N VAL A 328 47.31 35.39 -43.10
CA VAL A 328 46.21 35.19 -44.04
C VAL A 328 45.83 36.53 -44.66
N VAL A 329 45.75 36.57 -45.99
CA VAL A 329 45.30 37.72 -46.75
C VAL A 329 43.90 37.43 -47.30
N ASN A 330 42.95 38.32 -47.03
CA ASN A 330 41.64 38.32 -47.64
C ASN A 330 41.66 39.27 -48.84
N ASP A 331 41.35 38.72 -50.01
CA ASP A 331 40.99 39.47 -51.20
C ASP A 331 39.47 39.68 -51.24
N ILE A 332 39.09 40.94 -51.06
CA ILE A 332 37.70 41.36 -50.93
C ILE A 332 36.96 41.26 -52.27
N GLU A 333 37.66 41.42 -53.40
CA GLU A 333 37.06 41.38 -54.74
C GLU A 333 36.76 39.95 -55.18
N SER A 334 37.65 39.01 -54.87
CA SER A 334 37.47 37.59 -55.25
C SER A 334 36.80 36.74 -54.16
N GLY A 335 36.65 37.28 -52.95
CA GLY A 335 36.15 36.57 -51.77
C GLY A 335 37.07 35.43 -51.29
N ALA A 336 38.33 35.45 -51.73
CA ALA A 336 39.32 34.43 -51.40
C ALA A 336 40.15 34.83 -50.18
N TYR A 337 40.43 33.84 -49.34
CA TYR A 337 41.44 33.95 -48.29
C TYR A 337 42.65 33.13 -48.72
N PHE A 338 43.85 33.69 -48.64
CA PHE A 338 45.04 33.00 -49.13
C PHE A 338 46.30 33.31 -48.31
N ILE A 339 47.29 32.43 -48.46
CA ILE A 339 48.66 32.57 -47.95
C ILE A 339 49.60 32.18 -49.08
N ILE A 340 50.72 32.89 -49.23
CA ILE A 340 51.79 32.52 -50.13
C ILE A 340 53.01 32.18 -49.27
N HIS A 341 53.48 30.95 -49.35
CA HIS A 341 54.69 30.50 -48.65
C HIS A 341 55.49 29.60 -49.58
N ASP A 342 56.80 29.86 -49.71
CA ASP A 342 57.72 29.08 -50.56
C ASP A 342 57.17 28.75 -51.96
N ASN A 343 56.58 29.75 -52.61
CA ASN A 343 56.04 29.66 -53.97
C ASN A 343 54.82 28.71 -54.13
N VAL A 344 54.17 28.36 -53.02
CA VAL A 344 52.89 27.64 -52.94
C VAL A 344 51.80 28.61 -52.48
N LEU A 345 50.66 28.61 -53.19
CA LEU A 345 49.48 29.39 -52.85
C LEU A 345 48.46 28.48 -52.15
N TYR A 346 48.24 28.73 -50.86
CA TYR A 346 47.17 28.10 -50.09
C TYR A 346 45.93 28.98 -50.17
N ILE A 347 44.82 28.47 -50.67
CA ILE A 347 43.62 29.26 -50.91
C ILE A 347 42.38 28.59 -50.31
N PHE A 348 41.56 29.38 -49.62
CA PHE A 348 40.23 29.04 -49.16
C PHE A 348 39.24 30.01 -49.81
N PHE A 349 38.31 29.47 -50.60
CA PHE A 349 37.19 30.24 -51.10
C PHE A 349 36.07 30.18 -50.06
N ASP A 350 35.65 31.33 -49.54
CA ASP A 350 34.39 31.39 -48.82
C ASP A 350 33.27 31.28 -49.85
N ILE A 351 32.79 30.05 -50.09
CA ILE A 351 31.74 29.74 -51.07
C ILE A 351 30.47 30.58 -50.79
N SER A 352 30.30 31.12 -49.58
CA SER A 352 29.21 32.03 -49.21
C SER A 352 29.38 33.49 -49.69
N LEU A 353 30.51 33.89 -50.29
CA LEU A 353 30.71 35.21 -50.91
C LEU A 353 30.29 35.26 -52.38
N LYS A 354 30.31 34.11 -53.08
CA LYS A 354 29.88 34.01 -54.48
C LYS A 354 28.37 34.11 -54.67
N GLU A 355 27.58 33.83 -53.63
CA GLU A 355 26.12 33.93 -53.69
C GLU A 355 25.60 35.36 -53.47
N SER A 356 26.35 36.25 -52.80
CA SER A 356 25.91 37.64 -52.57
C SER A 356 26.14 38.60 -53.74
N GLU A 357 26.98 38.25 -54.72
CA GLU A 357 27.14 39.04 -55.96
C GLU A 357 26.20 38.62 -57.08
N ASN A 358 25.56 37.45 -56.98
CA ASN A 358 24.60 36.96 -57.99
C ASN A 358 23.13 37.31 -57.67
N GLU A 359 22.88 38.13 -56.65
CA GLU A 359 21.54 38.56 -56.23
C GLU A 359 21.35 40.09 -56.24
N ASN A 360 22.13 40.83 -57.05
CA ASN A 360 21.88 42.26 -57.36
C ASN A 360 21.42 42.47 -58.80
#